data_AF-I5C5T8-F1
#
_entry.id   AF-I5C5T8-F1
#
_cell.length_a   1.000
_cell.length_b   1.000
_cell.length_c   1.000
_cell.angle_alpha   90.00
_cell.angle_beta   90.00
_cell.angle_gamma   90.00
#
_symmetry.space_group_name_H-M   'P 1'
#
loop_
_entity.id
_entity.type
_entity.pdbx_description
1 polymer ?
#
loop_
_entity_poly.entity_id
_entity_poly.type
_entity_poly.pdbx_seq_one_letter_code
_entity_poly.pdbx_strand_id
1 'polypeptide(L)' 'MNELSLYAVAFLLLIGHTLAAAYMYKKVHADATLDTLQKNEWKLKALIFPAYYWFQYQRRKQ' A
#
# COMPACT_ATOMS: atom_id res chain seq x y z
N MET A 1 1.80 27.08 -16.73
CA MET A 1 2.45 26.72 -15.43
C MET A 1 1.57 25.84 -14.54
N ASN A 2 0.27 25.74 -14.79
CA ASN A 2 -0.63 24.83 -14.06
C ASN A 2 -0.28 23.36 -14.31
N GLU A 3 0.19 23.00 -15.52
CA GLU A 3 0.60 21.61 -15.80
C GLU A 3 1.79 21.18 -14.95
N LEU A 4 2.77 22.05 -14.74
CA LEU A 4 3.94 21.75 -13.91
C LEU A 4 3.54 21.43 -12.47
N SER A 5 2.67 22.26 -11.88
CA SER A 5 2.13 22.01 -10.53
C SER A 5 1.33 20.72 -10.46
N LEU A 6 0.50 20.44 -11.48
CA LEU A 6 -0.28 19.20 -11.55
C LEU A 6 0.64 17.96 -11.59
N TYR A 7 1.67 17.98 -12.43
CA TYR A 7 2.63 16.87 -12.52
C TYR A 7 3.45 16.70 -11.26
N ALA A 8 3.86 17.79 -10.61
CA ALA A 8 4.56 17.72 -9.33
C ALA A 8 3.69 17.04 -8.25
N VAL A 9 2.41 17.41 -8.15
CA VAL A 9 1.47 16.77 -7.23
C VAL A 9 1.26 15.30 -7.57
N ALA A 10 1.05 14.96 -8.86
CA ALA A 10 0.90 13.59 -9.30
C ALA A 10 2.14 12.73 -8.96
N PHE A 11 3.33 13.30 -9.12
CA PHE A 11 4.59 12.63 -8.77
C PHE A 11 4.73 12.40 -7.27
N LEU A 12 4.39 13.39 -6.44
CA LEU A 12 4.35 13.22 -4.98
C LEU A 12 3.35 12.16 -4.55
N LEU A 13 2.17 12.10 -5.18
CA LEU A 13 1.18 11.05 -4.94
C LEU A 13 1.72 9.67 -5.33
N LEU A 14 2.44 9.56 -6.46
CA LEU A 14 3.06 8.31 -6.90
C LEU A 14 4.16 7.84 -5.92
N ILE A 15 4.99 8.76 -5.42
CA ILE A 15 5.99 8.45 -4.39
C ILE A 15 5.28 7.97 -3.12
N GLY A 16 4.27 8.70 -2.64
CA GLY A 16 3.49 8.33 -1.46
C GLY A 16 2.87 6.93 -1.62
N HIS A 17 2.29 6.64 -2.79
CA HIS A 17 1.73 5.33 -3.12
C HIS A 17 2.77 4.21 -3.03
N THR A 18 3.93 4.39 -3.65
CA THR A 18 4.98 3.35 -3.65
C THR A 18 5.57 3.13 -2.26
N LEU A 19 5.78 4.19 -1.47
CA LEU A 19 6.24 4.08 -0.08
C LEU A 19 5.21 3.35 0.80
N ALA A 20 3.93 3.70 0.67
CA ALA A 20 2.85 3.05 1.41
C ALA A 20 2.70 1.57 1.03
N ALA A 21 2.78 1.24 -0.26
CA ALA A 21 2.75 -0.14 -0.74
C ALA A 21 3.94 -0.94 -0.21
N ALA A 22 5.16 -0.39 -0.25
CA ALA A 22 6.35 -1.04 0.29
C ALA A 22 6.26 -1.27 1.80
N TYR A 23 5.74 -0.30 2.55
CA TYR A 23 5.51 -0.44 3.98
C TYR A 23 4.50 -1.55 4.30
N MET A 24 3.35 -1.54 3.63
CA MET A 24 2.33 -2.58 3.81
C MET A 24 2.86 -3.96 3.42
N TYR A 25 3.60 -4.06 2.31
CA TYR A 25 4.24 -5.29 1.87
C TYR A 25 5.12 -5.90 2.98
N LYS A 26 6.01 -5.09 3.58
CA LYS A 26 6.91 -5.55 4.65
C LYS A 26 6.12 -6.08 5.85
N LYS A 27 5.06 -5.37 6.25
CA LYS A 27 4.22 -5.74 7.39
C LYS A 27 3.44 -7.03 7.15
N VAL A 28 2.84 -7.18 5.96
CA VAL A 28 2.14 -8.41 5.55
C VAL A 28 3.10 -9.59 5.43
N HIS A 29 4.30 -9.37 4.88
CA HIS A 29 5.28 -10.44 4.71
C HIS A 29 5.75 -11.02 6.06
N ALA A 30 6.01 -10.14 7.03
CA ALA A 30 6.42 -10.49 8.39
C ALA A 30 5.28 -11.06 9.26
N ASP A 31 4.04 -11.07 8.78
CA ASP A 31 2.91 -11.57 9.55
C ASP A 31 2.88 -13.10 9.61
N ALA A 32 3.08 -13.67 10.80
CA ALA A 32 3.04 -15.11 11.01
C ALA A 32 1.60 -15.68 11.03
N THR A 33 0.58 -14.83 11.18
CA THR A 33 -0.83 -15.25 11.21
C THR A 33 -1.43 -15.49 9.84
N LEU A 34 -0.70 -15.14 8.77
CA LEU A 34 -1.11 -15.32 7.39
C LEU A 34 -0.38 -16.49 6.76
N ASP A 35 -1.11 -17.28 5.98
CA ASP A 35 -0.50 -18.22 5.04
C ASP A 35 0.07 -17.49 3.80
N THR A 36 0.76 -18.24 2.95
CA THR A 36 1.40 -17.70 1.75
C THR A 36 0.40 -17.10 0.76
N LEU A 37 -0.78 -17.70 0.59
CA LEU A 37 -1.80 -17.23 -0.34
C LEU A 37 -2.37 -15.90 0.15
N GLN A 38 -2.77 -15.82 1.41
CA GLN A 38 -3.30 -14.62 2.05
C GLN A 38 -2.27 -13.48 2.02
N LYS A 39 -0.97 -13.79 2.24
CA LYS A 39 0.10 -12.80 2.08
C LYS A 39 0.12 -12.23 0.68
N ASN A 40 0.02 -13.07 -0.35
CA ASN A 40 0.06 -12.63 -1.74
C ASN A 40 -1.17 -11.78 -2.11
N GLU A 41 -2.35 -12.16 -1.64
CA GLU A 41 -3.57 -11.35 -1.82
C GLU A 41 -3.45 -9.96 -1.21
N TRP A 42 -2.94 -9.87 0.03
CA TRP A 42 -2.74 -8.59 0.70
C TRP A 42 -1.65 -7.74 0.03
N LYS A 43 -0.59 -8.37 -0.47
CA LYS A 43 0.45 -7.69 -1.25
C LYS A 43 -0.10 -7.13 -2.57
N LEU A 44 -0.98 -7.87 -3.25
CA LEU A 44 -1.66 -7.39 -4.46
C LEU A 44 -2.58 -6.20 -4.16
N LYS A 45 -3.38 -6.30 -3.09
CA LYS A 45 -4.22 -5.19 -2.60
C LYS A 45 -3.38 -3.94 -2.28
N ALA A 46 -2.20 -4.12 -1.66
CA ALA A 46 -1.27 -3.03 -1.37
C ALA A 46 -0.76 -2.34 -2.65
N LEU A 47 -0.60 -3.06 -3.77
CA LEU A 47 -0.15 -2.47 -5.02
C LEU A 47 -1.22 -1.56 -5.66
N ILE A 48 -2.49 -1.94 -5.52
CA ILE A 48 -3.63 -1.22 -6.12
C ILE A 48 -3.97 0.04 -5.33
N PHE A 49 -4.17 -0.09 -4.01
CA PHE A 49 -4.50 1.05 -3.16
C PHE A 49 -4.03 0.84 -1.72
N PRO A 50 -2.75 1.10 -1.42
CA PRO A 50 -2.13 0.74 -0.15
C PRO A 50 -2.77 1.44 1.03
N ALA A 51 -3.14 2.73 0.89
CA ALA A 51 -3.76 3.48 1.99
C ALA A 51 -5.07 2.84 2.45
N TYR A 52 -5.99 2.55 1.53
CA TYR A 52 -7.30 1.95 1.84
C TYR A 52 -7.15 0.54 2.45
N TYR A 53 -6.36 -0.31 1.81
CA TYR A 53 -6.20 -1.70 2.26
C TYR A 53 -5.35 -1.83 3.52
N TRP A 54 -4.48 -0.87 3.82
CA TRP A 54 -3.80 -0.81 5.11
C TRP A 54 -4.79 -0.70 6.27
N PHE A 55 -5.80 0.16 6.15
CA PHE A 55 -6.84 0.28 7.19
C PHE A 55 -7.64 -1.02 7.34
N GLN A 56 -8.02 -1.67 6.24
CA GLN A 56 -8.70 -2.97 6.31
C GLN A 56 -7.83 -4.05 6.97
N TYR A 57 -6.55 -4.09 6.61
CA TYR A 57 -5.59 -5.03 7.16
C TYR A 57 -5.41 -4.85 8.67
N GLN A 58 -5.34 -3.60 9.16
CA GLN A 58 -5.30 -3.31 10.59
C GLN A 58 -6.58 -3.71 11.32
N ARG A 59 -7.76 -3.45 10.72
CA ARG A 59 -9.05 -3.84 11.31
C ARG A 59 -9.23 -5.34 11.45
N ARG A 60 -8.61 -6.15 10.57
CA ARG A 60 -8.59 -7.62 10.71
C ARG A 60 -7.71 -8.10 11.87
N LYS A 61 -6.73 -7.29 12.29
CA LYS A 61 -5.81 -7.63 13.40
C LYS A 61 -6.30 -7.20 14.77
N GLN A 62 -7.29 -6.31 14.84
CA GLN A 62 -8.01 -5.98 16.07
C GLN A 62 -8.99 -7.10 16.39
#